data_AF-A0A653DT75-F1
#
_entry.id   AF-A0A653DT75-F1
#
_cell.length_a   1.000
_cell.length_b   1.000
_cell.length_c   1.000
_cell.angle_alpha   90.00
_cell.angle_beta   90.00
_cell.angle_gamma   90.00
#
_symmetry.space_group_name_H-M   'P 1'
#
loop_
_entity.id
_entity.type
_entity.pdbx_description
1 polymer ?
#
loop_
_entity_poly.entity_id
_entity_poly.type
_entity_poly.pdbx_seq_one_letter_code
_entity_poly.pdbx_strand_id
1 'polypeptide(L)'
;MQLDWVMSYMEAREIQESLPEAQKQLPFQLKERKCGKFSPELRNFALTLHFYSSAAYKYVRKIFGTKVLPHPRTISKWYSDLDGTPGYSAEALHAIKIKVDIEKQNGKSLLVR
;
A
#
# COMPACT_ATOMS: atom_id res chain seq x y z
N MET A 1 7.94 -13.57 -32.47
CA MET A 1 6.71 -13.87 -31.69
C MET A 1 6.87 -14.95 -30.62
N GLN A 2 7.60 -16.06 -30.84
CA GLN A 2 7.88 -17.02 -29.74
C GLN A 2 8.97 -16.53 -28.76
N LEU A 3 9.91 -15.70 -29.21
CA LEU A 3 11.01 -15.22 -28.37
C LEU A 3 10.58 -14.15 -27.35
N ASP A 4 9.62 -13.27 -27.66
CA ASP A 4 9.13 -12.27 -26.69
C ASP A 4 8.49 -12.91 -25.46
N TRP A 5 7.72 -13.97 -25.65
CA TRP A 5 7.08 -14.69 -24.54
C TRP A 5 8.10 -15.41 -23.67
N VAL A 6 9.13 -15.98 -24.31
CA VAL A 6 10.24 -16.65 -23.60
C VAL A 6 11.10 -15.63 -22.86
N MET A 7 11.40 -14.47 -23.45
CA MET A 7 12.14 -13.42 -22.74
C MET A 7 11.34 -12.84 -21.57
N SER A 8 10.04 -12.58 -21.76
CA SER A 8 9.15 -12.16 -20.67
C SER A 8 9.05 -13.21 -19.56
N TYR A 9 9.04 -14.50 -19.91
CA TYR A 9 9.04 -15.61 -18.94
C TYR A 9 10.37 -15.73 -18.19
N MET A 10 11.50 -15.53 -18.87
CA MET A 10 12.84 -15.60 -18.26
C MET A 10 13.11 -14.39 -17.37
N GLU A 11 12.68 -13.19 -17.78
CA GLU A 11 12.78 -11.95 -16.99
C GLU A 11 11.86 -12.02 -15.75
N ALA A 12 10.64 -12.56 -15.88
CA ALA A 12 9.77 -12.84 -14.74
C ALA A 12 10.36 -13.89 -13.78
N ARG A 13 11.11 -14.87 -14.31
CA ARG A 13 11.83 -15.88 -13.51
C ARG A 13 12.98 -15.27 -12.73
N GLU A 14 13.76 -14.41 -13.36
CA GLU A 14 14.90 -13.73 -12.75
C GLU A 14 14.47 -12.77 -11.63
N ILE A 15 13.31 -12.12 -11.79
CA ILE A 15 12.66 -11.34 -10.71
C ILE A 15 12.22 -12.25 -9.56
N GLN A 16 11.77 -13.47 -9.85
CA GLN A 16 11.35 -14.44 -8.83
C GLN A 16 12.54 -15.10 -8.10
N GLU A 17 13.71 -15.10 -8.72
CA GLU A 17 14.95 -15.72 -8.23
C GLU A 17 15.87 -14.72 -7.50
N SER A 18 15.85 -13.44 -7.91
CA SER A 18 16.52 -12.32 -7.24
C SER A 18 15.84 -11.86 -5.94
N LEU A 19 14.66 -12.43 -5.65
CA LEU A 19 13.93 -12.18 -4.43
C LEU A 19 14.72 -12.79 -3.24
N PRO A 20 15.33 -11.99 -2.33
CA PRO A 20 16.21 -12.49 -1.27
C PRO A 20 15.59 -13.67 -0.53
N GLU A 21 16.40 -14.68 -0.18
CA GLU A 21 15.96 -15.93 0.46
C GLU A 21 15.03 -15.71 1.66
N ALA A 22 15.17 -14.57 2.35
CA ALA A 22 14.27 -14.09 3.41
C ALA A 22 12.79 -14.00 2.98
N GLN A 23 12.51 -13.70 1.70
CA GLN A 23 11.16 -13.63 1.14
C GLN A 23 10.59 -15.01 0.81
N LYS A 24 11.44 -16.00 0.51
CA LYS A 24 11.03 -17.41 0.49
C LYS A 24 10.68 -17.89 1.89
N GLN A 25 11.21 -17.23 2.94
CA GLN A 25 10.91 -17.52 4.34
C GLN A 25 9.70 -16.81 4.95
N LEU A 26 9.13 -15.84 4.23
CA LEU A 26 7.96 -15.10 4.67
C LEU A 26 6.69 -15.95 4.88
N PRO A 27 6.37 -17.01 4.10
CA PRO A 27 5.12 -17.74 4.31
C PRO A 27 5.13 -18.61 5.58
N PHE A 28 6.29 -18.82 6.23
CA PHE A 28 6.41 -19.68 7.41
C PHE A 28 6.66 -18.96 8.73
N GLN A 29 7.01 -17.67 8.72
CA GLN A 29 7.24 -16.90 9.95
C GLN A 29 6.04 -16.07 10.41
N LEU A 30 4.98 -16.00 9.59
CA LEU A 30 3.74 -15.31 9.96
C LEU A 30 2.89 -16.25 10.82
N LYS A 31 3.28 -16.34 12.10
CA LYS A 31 2.54 -17.01 13.18
C LYS A 31 1.05 -16.71 13.02
N GLU A 32 0.24 -17.77 12.94
CA GLU A 32 -1.20 -17.65 12.73
C GLU A 32 -1.79 -16.61 13.68
N ARG A 33 -2.38 -15.55 13.10
CA ARG A 33 -3.03 -14.52 13.90
C ARG A 33 -4.37 -15.08 14.41
N LYS A 34 -4.45 -15.36 15.71
CA LYS A 34 -5.74 -15.49 16.39
C LYS A 34 -6.43 -14.13 16.28
N CYS A 35 -7.67 -14.14 15.77
CA CYS A 35 -8.54 -12.98 15.53
C CYS A 35 -8.23 -11.77 16.44
N GLY A 36 -7.39 -10.87 15.95
CA GLY A 36 -6.94 -9.68 16.67
C GLY A 36 -6.99 -8.47 15.74
N LYS A 37 -7.05 -7.26 16.32
CA LYS A 37 -7.07 -6.00 15.57
C LYS A 37 -5.83 -5.91 14.68
N PHE A 38 -5.99 -5.45 13.43
CA PHE A 38 -4.86 -5.19 12.54
C PHE A 38 -4.02 -4.04 13.11
N SER A 39 -2.69 -4.18 13.08
CA SER A 39 -1.80 -3.09 13.50
C SER A 39 -1.94 -1.89 12.55
N PRO A 40 -1.71 -0.65 13.03
CA PRO A 40 -1.87 0.54 12.20
C PRO A 40 -0.93 0.54 11.00
N GLU A 41 0.28 -0.01 11.11
CA GLU A 41 1.25 -0.13 10.03
C GLU A 41 0.72 -1.06 8.93
N LEU A 42 0.13 -2.19 9.32
CA LEU A 42 -0.45 -3.14 8.38
C LEU A 42 -1.71 -2.60 7.72
N ARG A 43 -2.53 -1.84 8.46
CA ARG A 43 -3.66 -1.10 7.89
C ARG A 43 -3.18 -0.12 6.84
N ASN A 44 -2.14 0.67 7.14
CA ASN A 44 -1.58 1.65 6.21
C ASN A 44 -1.00 0.98 4.96
N PHE A 45 -0.22 -0.09 5.12
CA PHE A 45 0.29 -0.89 4.01
C PHE A 45 -0.83 -1.42 3.11
N ALA A 46 -1.86 -2.05 3.70
CA ALA A 46 -2.98 -2.61 2.96
C ALA A 46 -3.77 -1.54 2.20
N LEU A 47 -4.04 -0.39 2.84
CA LEU A 47 -4.71 0.75 2.21
C LEU A 47 -3.89 1.34 1.07
N THR A 48 -2.59 1.52 1.28
CA THR A 48 -1.69 2.10 0.27
C THR A 48 -1.57 1.20 -0.96
N LEU A 49 -1.35 -0.10 -0.74
CA LEU A 49 -1.24 -1.06 -1.84
C LEU A 49 -2.55 -1.20 -2.61
N HIS A 50 -3.69 -1.26 -1.89
CA HIS A 50 -5.00 -1.33 -2.52
C HIS A 50 -5.37 -0.04 -3.28
N PHE A 51 -4.96 1.13 -2.76
CA PHE A 51 -5.13 2.43 -3.42
C PHE A 51 -4.37 2.48 -4.76
N TYR A 52 -3.13 2.02 -4.80
CA TYR A 52 -2.35 1.98 -6.04
C TYR A 52 -2.86 0.93 -7.03
N SER A 53 -3.17 -0.28 -6.56
CA SER A 53 -3.74 -1.32 -7.41
C SER A 53 -4.47 -2.39 -6.60
N SER A 54 -5.79 -2.46 -6.77
CA SER A 54 -6.61 -3.49 -6.17
C SER A 54 -6.22 -4.90 -6.63
N ALA A 55 -5.69 -5.05 -7.86
CA ALA A 55 -5.19 -6.31 -8.40
C ALA A 55 -3.89 -6.74 -7.72
N ALA A 56 -2.95 -5.80 -7.52
CA ALA A 56 -1.71 -6.06 -6.79
C ALA A 56 -2.00 -6.49 -5.34
N TYR A 57 -2.95 -5.82 -4.68
CA TYR A 57 -3.38 -6.22 -3.34
C TYR A 57 -3.93 -7.65 -3.30
N LYS A 58 -4.79 -8.03 -4.24
CA LYS A 58 -5.33 -9.40 -4.33
C LYS A 58 -4.23 -10.43 -4.56
N TYR A 59 -3.24 -10.12 -5.39
CA TYR A 59 -2.09 -10.99 -5.64
C TYR A 59 -1.25 -11.20 -4.37
N VAL A 60 -0.87 -10.12 -3.70
CA VAL A 60 -0.13 -10.18 -2.43
C VAL A 60 -0.94 -10.95 -1.37
N ARG A 61 -2.25 -10.73 -1.28
CA ARG A 61 -3.13 -11.50 -0.38
C ARG A 61 -3.17 -12.99 -0.70
N LYS A 62 -3.07 -13.37 -1.99
CA LYS A 62 -2.98 -14.78 -2.40
C LYS A 62 -1.66 -15.42 -1.95
N ILE A 63 -0.56 -14.67 -1.99
CA ILE A 63 0.77 -15.14 -1.59
C ILE A 63 0.91 -15.25 -0.08
N PHE A 64 0.56 -14.19 0.65
CA PHE A 64 0.76 -14.08 2.11
C PHE A 64 -0.38 -14.69 2.94
N GLY A 65 -1.43 -15.19 2.27
CA GLY A 65 -2.55 -15.88 2.91
C GLY A 65 -3.62 -14.95 3.49
N THR A 66 -4.80 -15.54 3.72
CA THR A 66 -6.03 -14.83 4.13
C THR A 66 -6.05 -14.40 5.60
N LYS A 67 -5.19 -14.99 6.45
CA LYS A 67 -5.11 -14.70 7.90
C LYS A 67 -4.23 -13.49 8.23
N VAL A 68 -3.31 -13.10 7.34
CA VAL A 68 -2.35 -12.02 7.58
C VAL A 68 -2.90 -10.70 7.07
N LEU A 69 -3.43 -10.69 5.85
CA LEU A 69 -3.93 -9.49 5.19
C LEU A 69 -5.46 -9.40 5.28
N PRO A 70 -6.02 -8.19 5.50
CA PRO A 70 -7.45 -7.99 5.65
C PRO A 70 -8.25 -8.47 4.42
N HIS A 71 -9.55 -8.70 4.59
CA HIS A 71 -10.41 -8.94 3.45
C HIS A 71 -10.63 -7.61 2.69
N PRO A 72 -10.76 -7.57 1.36
CA PRO A 72 -11.08 -6.34 0.63
C PRO A 72 -12.29 -5.58 1.19
N ARG A 73 -13.31 -6.31 1.68
CA ARG A 73 -14.47 -5.73 2.40
C ARG A 73 -14.06 -4.91 3.63
N THR A 74 -13.07 -5.38 4.40
CA THR A 74 -12.52 -4.65 5.55
C THR A 74 -11.80 -3.39 5.10
N ILE A 75 -11.07 -3.45 3.99
CA ILE A 75 -10.40 -2.30 3.38
C ILE A 75 -11.43 -1.25 2.95
N SER A 76 -12.50 -1.65 2.27
CA SER A 76 -13.59 -0.74 1.88
C SER A 76 -14.18 -0.02 3.09
N LYS A 77 -14.41 -0.74 4.19
CA LYS A 77 -14.89 -0.13 5.45
C LYS A 77 -13.91 0.91 5.99
N TRP A 78 -12.61 0.63 5.93
CA TRP A 78 -11.59 1.59 6.39
C TRP A 78 -11.50 2.86 5.55
N TYR A 79 -11.89 2.83 4.27
CA TYR A 79 -12.04 4.05 3.47
C TYR A 79 -13.27 4.86 3.89
N SER A 80 -14.34 4.20 4.35
CA SER A 80 -15.56 4.87 4.81
C SER A 80 -15.39 5.58 6.16
N ASP A 81 -14.40 5.16 6.97
CA ASP A 81 -14.06 5.84 8.23
C ASP A 81 -13.32 7.19 7.98
N LEU A 82 -12.85 7.46 6.76
CA LEU A 82 -12.30 8.78 6.43
C LEU A 82 -13.47 9.75 6.30
N ASP A 83 -13.43 10.87 7.02
CA ASP A 83 -14.50 11.88 7.03
C ASP A 83 -14.74 12.45 5.63
N GLY A 84 -15.56 11.74 4.84
CA GLY A 84 -15.96 12.11 3.48
C GLY A 84 -17.07 13.15 3.47
N THR A 85 -17.05 14.08 4.41
CA THR A 85 -18.05 15.15 4.47
C THR A 85 -17.98 15.97 3.19
N PRO A 86 -19.12 16.35 2.59
CA PRO A 86 -19.14 17.12 1.36
C PRO A 86 -18.45 18.47 1.57
N GLY A 87 -17.45 18.78 0.74
CA GLY A 87 -16.65 20.00 0.86
C GLY A 87 -15.16 19.73 0.67
N TYR A 88 -14.34 20.29 1.55
CA TYR A 88 -12.89 20.12 1.59
C TYR A 88 -12.48 19.14 2.70
N SER A 89 -11.50 18.28 2.45
CA SER A 89 -10.95 17.42 3.49
C SER A 89 -10.02 18.22 4.41
N ALA A 90 -10.24 18.09 5.72
CA ALA A 90 -9.42 18.76 6.73
C ALA A 90 -7.95 18.34 6.62
N GLU A 91 -7.72 17.08 6.23
CA GLU A 91 -6.41 16.50 5.98
C GLU A 91 -5.72 17.17 4.80
N ALA A 92 -6.43 17.47 3.70
CA ALA A 92 -5.84 18.18 2.57
C ALA A 92 -5.44 19.60 2.95
N LEU A 93 -6.30 20.31 3.68
CA LEU A 93 -5.98 21.65 4.19
C LEU A 93 -4.78 21.61 5.14
N HIS A 94 -4.71 20.61 6.02
CA HIS A 94 -3.59 20.42 6.92
C HIS A 94 -2.28 20.14 6.17
N ALA A 95 -2.31 19.29 5.14
CA ALA A 95 -1.16 18.99 4.30
C ALA A 95 -0.66 20.23 3.54
N ILE A 96 -1.59 21.05 3.02
CA ILE A 96 -1.26 22.33 2.38
C ILE A 96 -0.59 23.27 3.39
N LYS A 97 -1.13 23.36 4.62
CA LYS A 97 -0.54 24.18 5.69
C LYS A 97 0.89 23.76 6.02
N ILE A 98 1.13 22.45 6.21
CA ILE A 98 2.47 21.91 6.46
C ILE A 98 3.43 22.30 5.33
N LYS A 99 3.01 22.14 4.07
CA LYS A 99 3.82 22.50 2.89
C LYS A 99 4.19 24.00 2.92
N VAL A 100 3.22 24.87 3.21
CA VAL A 100 3.45 26.31 3.31
C VAL A 100 4.45 26.63 4.41
N ASP A 101 4.36 25.98 5.56
CA ASP A 101 5.28 26.23 6.68
C ASP A 101 6.71 25.74 6.37
N ILE A 102 6.87 24.62 5.67
CA ILE A 102 8.17 24.14 5.17
C ILE A 102 8.79 25.16 4.20
N GLU A 103 8.04 25.66 3.23
CA GLU A 103 8.58 26.60 2.24
C GLU A 103 8.91 27.98 2.85
N LYS A 104 8.14 28.42 3.86
CA LYS A 104 8.49 29.62 4.65
C LYS A 104 9.83 29.48 5.36
N GLN A 105 10.12 28.32 5.94
CA GLN A 105 11.43 28.04 6.56
C GLN A 105 12.56 28.05 5.52
N ASN A 106 12.27 27.63 4.28
CA ASN A 106 13.21 27.67 3.16
C ASN A 106 13.35 29.07 2.52
N GLY A 107 12.73 30.10 3.08
CA GLY A 107 12.82 31.48 2.59
C GLY A 107 12.04 31.76 1.30
N LYS A 108 11.14 30.86 0.88
CA LYS A 108 10.30 31.01 -0.31
C LYS A 108 8.86 31.28 0.09
N SER A 109 8.31 32.44 -0.29
CA SER A 109 6.88 32.70 -0.12
C SER A 109 6.09 32.06 -1.28
N LEU A 110 5.24 31.10 -0.94
CA LEU A 110 4.23 30.61 -1.88
C LEU A 110 3.11 31.64 -1.97
N LEU A 111 3.17 32.52 -2.96
CA LEU A 111 2.05 33.41 -3.30
C LEU A 111 0.95 32.56 -3.94
N VAL A 112 -0.12 32.29 -3.20
CA VAL A 112 -1.39 31.84 -3.81
C VAL A 112 -2.02 33.10 -4.41
N ARG A 113 -2.01 33.19 -5.73
CA ARG A 113 -2.54 34.33 -6.49
C ARG A 113 -4.04 34.20 -6.70
#